data_AF-A0A965AJD0-F1
#
_entry.id   AF-A0A965AJD0-F1
#
_cell.length_a   1.000
_cell.length_b   1.000
_cell.length_c   1.000
_cell.angle_alpha   90.00
_cell.angle_beta   90.00
_cell.angle_gamma   90.00
#
_symmetry.space_group_name_H-M   'P 1'
#
loop_
_entity.id
_entity.type
_entity.pdbx_description
1 polymer ?
#
loop_
_entity_poly.entity_id
_entity_poly.type
_entity_poly.pdbx_seq_one_letter_code
_entity_poly.pdbx_strand_id
1 'polypeptide(L)'
;KLSFSVASQQVFPVLAEKQGVTALAVAQQLNVLQQSDTGSLLPIIEEVINSYPEKVAEYKNGKKGILAMFMGEVMKKSKGKADPKMANELLAKKLEAL
;
A
#
# COMPACT_ATOMS: atom_id res chain seq x y z
N LYS A 1 10.85 3.29 -6.49
CA LYS A 1 11.03 2.30 -5.40
C LYS A 1 9.96 1.21 -5.57
N LEU A 2 10.15 -0.02 -5.10
CA LEU A 2 9.14 -1.08 -5.16
C LEU A 2 9.23 -1.95 -3.91
N SER A 3 8.15 -2.65 -3.54
CA SER A 3 8.09 -3.42 -2.29
C SER A 3 8.86 -4.75 -2.38
N PHE A 4 9.32 -5.28 -1.23
CA PHE A 4 10.05 -6.56 -1.18
C PHE A 4 9.24 -7.73 -1.77
N SER A 5 7.94 -7.78 -1.48
CA SER A 5 7.05 -8.82 -2.02
C SER A 5 6.98 -8.77 -3.54
N VAL A 6 6.79 -7.59 -4.12
CA VAL A 6 6.81 -7.39 -5.59
C VAL A 6 8.19 -7.74 -6.17
N ALA A 7 9.26 -7.32 -5.51
CA ALA A 7 10.63 -7.61 -5.95
C ALA A 7 10.87 -9.13 -6.06
N SER A 8 10.56 -9.86 -5.00
CA SER A 8 10.83 -11.29 -4.88
C SER A 8 9.88 -12.15 -5.70
N GLN A 9 8.60 -11.81 -5.74
CA GLN A 9 7.56 -12.67 -6.33
C GLN A 9 7.25 -12.35 -7.80
N GLN A 10 7.53 -11.13 -8.26
CA GLN A 10 7.14 -10.69 -9.62
C GLN A 10 8.34 -10.27 -10.47
N VAL A 11 9.25 -9.47 -9.92
CA VAL A 11 10.39 -8.95 -10.69
C VAL A 11 11.50 -10.00 -10.83
N PHE A 12 11.85 -10.68 -9.74
CA PHE A 12 12.95 -11.66 -9.71
C PHE A 12 12.76 -12.85 -10.67
N PRO A 13 11.58 -13.50 -10.78
CA PRO A 13 11.40 -14.60 -11.72
C PRO A 13 11.65 -14.21 -13.18
N VAL A 14 11.18 -13.02 -13.58
CA VAL A 14 11.37 -12.50 -14.95
C VAL A 14 12.85 -12.21 -15.24
N LEU A 15 13.59 -11.70 -14.25
CA LEU A 15 15.04 -11.49 -14.37
C LEU A 15 15.83 -12.81 -14.45
N ALA A 16 15.34 -13.86 -13.79
CA ALA A 16 15.96 -15.17 -13.83
C ALA A 16 15.79 -15.86 -15.20
N GLU A 17 14.66 -15.62 -15.86
CA GLU A 17 14.35 -16.17 -17.19
C GLU A 17 14.95 -15.35 -18.34
N LYS A 18 14.98 -14.02 -18.22
CA LYS A 18 15.46 -13.12 -19.28
C LYS A 18 16.80 -12.49 -18.89
N GLN A 19 17.85 -12.88 -19.60
CA GLN A 19 19.17 -12.25 -19.48
C GLN A 19 19.20 -10.91 -20.21
N GLY A 20 19.94 -9.94 -19.65
CA GLY A 20 20.16 -8.62 -20.28
C GLY A 20 19.07 -7.57 -20.00
N VAL A 21 18.00 -7.89 -19.27
CA VAL A 21 17.02 -6.90 -18.79
C VAL A 21 17.35 -6.45 -17.36
N THR A 22 17.12 -5.16 -17.08
CA THR A 22 17.34 -4.59 -15.75
C THR A 22 16.10 -4.73 -14.87
N ALA A 23 16.30 -4.79 -13.55
CA ALA A 23 15.20 -4.84 -12.58
C ALA A 23 14.23 -3.65 -12.72
N LEU A 24 14.75 -2.47 -13.08
CA LEU A 24 13.93 -1.29 -13.33
C LEU A 24 13.04 -1.46 -14.56
N ALA A 25 13.57 -1.97 -15.67
CA ALA A 25 12.81 -2.18 -16.90
C ALA A 25 11.67 -3.18 -16.67
N VAL A 26 11.94 -4.29 -15.98
CA VAL A 26 10.91 -5.28 -15.62
C VAL A 26 9.84 -4.66 -14.71
N ALA A 27 10.25 -3.90 -13.69
CA ALA A 27 9.30 -3.25 -12.79
C ALA A 27 8.41 -2.20 -13.50
N GLN A 28 8.95 -1.50 -14.51
CA GLN A 28 8.19 -0.58 -15.36
C GLN A 28 7.19 -1.33 -16.25
N GLN A 29 7.63 -2.42 -16.89
CA GLN A 29 6.77 -3.27 -17.73
C GLN A 29 5.60 -3.87 -16.95
N LEU A 30 5.85 -4.33 -15.71
CA LEU A 30 4.82 -4.87 -14.83
C LEU A 30 3.96 -3.77 -14.17
N ASN A 31 4.31 -2.49 -14.35
CA ASN A 31 3.65 -1.36 -13.72
C ASN A 31 3.59 -1.48 -12.18
N VAL A 32 4.64 -2.03 -11.56
CA VAL A 32 4.69 -2.36 -10.12
C VAL A 32 5.57 -1.42 -9.30
N LEU A 33 6.05 -0.34 -9.91
CA LEU A 33 6.74 0.72 -9.18
C LEU A 33 5.78 1.32 -8.16
N GLN A 34 6.26 1.50 -6.93
CA GLN A 34 5.50 2.21 -5.91
C GLN A 34 5.23 3.63 -6.38
N GLN A 35 3.97 4.02 -6.27
CA GLN A 35 3.53 5.37 -6.54
C GLN A 35 3.46 6.12 -5.22
N SER A 36 4.17 7.25 -5.16
CA SER A 36 4.13 8.20 -4.05
C SER A 36 2.99 9.22 -4.21
N ASP A 37 2.17 9.08 -5.25
CA ASP A 37 1.09 10.02 -5.53
C ASP A 37 -0.04 9.84 -4.51
N THR A 38 -0.17 10.84 -3.64
CA THR A 38 -1.20 10.92 -2.60
C THR A 38 -2.62 10.87 -3.17
N GLY A 39 -2.81 11.33 -4.41
CA GLY A 39 -4.09 11.34 -5.10
C GLY A 39 -4.62 9.92 -5.40
N SER A 40 -3.74 8.95 -5.63
CA SER A 40 -4.15 7.55 -5.81
C SER A 40 -4.42 6.83 -4.48
N LEU A 41 -3.85 7.32 -3.38
CA LEU A 41 -3.89 6.64 -2.08
C LEU A 41 -5.08 7.05 -1.22
N LEU A 42 -5.50 8.32 -1.32
CA LEU A 42 -6.66 8.87 -0.62
C LEU A 42 -7.96 8.07 -0.89
N PRO A 43 -8.33 7.77 -2.15
CA PRO A 43 -9.54 6.98 -2.44
C PRO A 43 -9.49 5.58 -1.83
N ILE A 44 -8.32 4.93 -1.86
CA ILE A 44 -8.14 3.60 -1.27
C ILE A 44 -8.30 3.66 0.24
N ILE A 45 -7.72 4.66 0.90
CA ILE A 45 -7.85 4.87 2.35
C ILE A 45 -9.32 5.10 2.71
N GLU A 46 -10.03 5.95 1.98
CA GLU A 46 -11.45 6.21 2.22
C GLU A 46 -12.29 4.95 2.04
N GLU A 47 -12.06 4.18 0.97
CA GLU A 47 -12.73 2.90 0.74
C GLU A 47 -12.49 1.91 1.89
N VAL A 48 -11.25 1.79 2.36
CA VAL A 48 -10.90 0.93 3.49
C VAL A 48 -11.60 1.37 4.77
N ILE A 49 -11.54 2.65 5.13
CA ILE A 49 -12.20 3.19 6.33
C ILE A 49 -13.72 2.93 6.27
N ASN A 50 -14.34 3.23 5.14
CA ASN A 50 -15.78 3.04 4.93
C ASN A 50 -16.19 1.55 4.96
N SER A 51 -15.27 0.64 4.63
CA SER A 51 -15.52 -0.81 4.70
C SER A 51 -15.53 -1.36 6.12
N TYR A 52 -14.98 -0.63 7.11
CA TYR A 52 -14.87 -1.09 8.50
C TYR A 52 -15.33 -0.03 9.53
N PRO A 53 -16.59 0.41 9.50
CA PRO A 53 -17.10 1.46 10.39
C PRO A 53 -16.95 1.12 11.88
N GLU A 54 -17.13 -0.15 12.26
CA GLU A 54 -16.95 -0.61 13.64
C GLU A 54 -15.50 -0.45 14.12
N LYS A 55 -14.53 -0.71 13.24
CA LYS A 55 -13.10 -0.57 13.54
C LYS A 55 -12.67 0.88 13.63
N VAL A 56 -13.32 1.76 12.87
CA VAL A 56 -13.16 3.22 13.02
C VAL A 56 -13.64 3.65 14.40
N ALA A 57 -14.80 3.18 14.85
CA ALA A 57 -15.29 3.47 16.21
C ALA A 57 -14.34 2.93 17.29
N GLU A 58 -13.82 1.71 17.15
CA GLU A 58 -12.82 1.17 18.06
C GLU A 58 -11.52 2.01 18.09
N TYR A 59 -11.06 2.49 16.94
CA TYR A 59 -9.90 3.39 16.85
C TYR A 59 -10.14 4.70 17.60
N LYS A 60 -11.31 5.33 17.41
CA LYS A 60 -11.73 6.54 18.14
C LYS A 60 -11.85 6.32 19.64
N ASN A 61 -12.22 5.11 20.07
CA ASN A 61 -12.23 4.70 21.47
C ASN A 61 -10.83 4.43 22.05
N GLY A 62 -9.76 4.74 21.31
CA GLY A 62 -8.38 4.67 21.79
C GLY A 62 -7.64 3.37 21.45
N LYS A 63 -8.25 2.41 20.74
CA LYS A 63 -7.56 1.20 20.27
C LYS A 63 -6.68 1.49 19.05
N LYS A 64 -5.56 2.18 19.27
CA LYS A 64 -4.58 2.52 18.22
C LYS A 64 -3.96 1.32 17.49
N GLY A 65 -4.00 0.12 18.09
CA GLY A 65 -3.49 -1.11 17.46
C GLY A 65 -4.24 -1.51 16.17
N ILE A 66 -5.46 -1.00 15.97
CA ILE A 66 -6.26 -1.27 14.76
C ILE A 66 -5.67 -0.59 13.51
N LEU A 67 -4.81 0.42 13.70
CA LEU A 67 -4.15 1.10 12.58
C LEU A 67 -3.30 0.13 11.73
N ALA A 68 -2.67 -0.87 12.36
CA ALA A 68 -1.92 -1.91 11.65
C ALA A 68 -2.82 -2.78 10.73
N MET A 69 -4.06 -3.04 11.16
CA MET A 69 -5.05 -3.77 10.36
C MET A 69 -5.44 -2.94 9.12
N PHE A 70 -5.77 -1.66 9.33
CA PHE A 70 -6.12 -0.75 8.24
C PHE A 70 -4.99 -0.57 7.23
N MET A 71 -3.75 -0.43 7.70
CA MET A 71 -2.57 -0.40 6.86
C MET A 71 -2.51 -1.66 5.98
N GLY A 72 -2.71 -2.84 6.59
CA GLY A 72 -2.72 -4.13 5.87
C GLY A 72 -3.71 -4.15 4.71
N GLU A 73 -4.93 -3.66 4.96
CA GLU A 73 -5.97 -3.56 3.93
C GLU A 73 -5.63 -2.54 2.83
N VAL A 74 -5.05 -1.38 3.19
CA VAL A 74 -4.58 -0.38 2.21
C VAL A 74 -3.48 -0.96 1.32
N MET A 75 -2.52 -1.71 1.88
CA MET A 75 -1.47 -2.37 1.11
C MET A 75 -2.01 -3.44 0.17
N LYS A 76 -3.00 -4.20 0.63
CA LYS A 76 -3.67 -5.24 -0.16
C LYS A 76 -4.42 -4.63 -1.35
N LYS A 77 -5.24 -3.60 -1.12
CA LYS A 77 -5.98 -2.91 -2.19
C LYS A 77 -5.07 -2.16 -3.16
N SER A 78 -3.99 -1.55 -2.67
CA SER A 78 -2.97 -0.91 -3.52
C SER A 78 -2.05 -1.90 -4.23
N LYS A 79 -2.21 -3.22 -4.01
CA LYS A 79 -1.36 -4.28 -4.58
C LYS A 79 0.14 -4.04 -4.29
N GLY A 80 0.45 -3.50 -3.12
CA GLY A 80 1.82 -3.16 -2.72
C GLY A 80 2.45 -1.99 -3.48
N LYS A 81 1.67 -1.24 -4.26
CA LYS A 81 2.10 -0.01 -4.94
C LYS A 81 2.09 1.20 -4.02
N ALA A 82 1.35 1.16 -2.91
CA ALA A 82 1.39 2.25 -1.92
C ALA A 82 2.75 2.32 -1.23
N ASP A 83 3.21 3.55 -0.97
CA ASP A 83 4.34 3.77 -0.07
C ASP A 83 3.87 3.61 1.40
N PRO A 84 4.52 2.76 2.21
CA PRO A 84 4.08 2.48 3.57
C PRO A 84 4.17 3.68 4.51
N LYS A 85 5.14 4.57 4.33
CA LYS A 85 5.26 5.76 5.18
C LYS A 85 4.12 6.73 4.89
N MET A 86 3.90 7.03 3.61
CA MET A 86 2.83 7.92 3.18
C MET A 86 1.44 7.35 3.49
N ALA A 87 1.23 6.05 3.28
CA ALA A 87 -0.03 5.38 3.62
C ALA A 87 -0.33 5.50 5.12
N ASN A 88 0.66 5.27 5.97
CA ASN A 88 0.50 5.36 7.42
C ASN A 88 0.16 6.79 7.87
N GLU A 89 0.87 7.79 7.37
CA GLU A 89 0.61 9.20 7.69
C GLU A 89 -0.78 9.66 7.24
N LEU A 90 -1.16 9.35 5.99
CA LEU A 90 -2.47 9.73 5.45
C LEU A 90 -3.62 9.00 6.15
N LEU A 91 -3.45 7.71 6.43
CA LEU A 91 -4.44 6.90 7.12
C LEU A 91 -4.67 7.39 8.55
N ALA A 92 -3.59 7.64 9.31
CA ALA A 92 -3.66 8.19 10.66
C ALA A 92 -4.38 9.54 10.65
N LYS A 93 -3.95 10.46 9.77
CA LYS A 93 -4.56 11.78 9.62
C LYS A 93 -6.04 11.71 9.27
N LYS A 94 -6.45 10.78 8.39
CA LYS A 94 -7.85 10.61 8.00
C LYS A 94 -8.69 10.06 9.16
N LEU A 95 -8.18 9.08 9.90
CA LEU A 95 -8.85 8.51 11.06
C LEU A 95 -8.98 9.51 12.23
N GLU A 96 -7.98 10.38 12.43
CA GLU A 96 -8.01 11.45 13.43
C GLU A 96 -8.95 12.61 13.04
N ALA A 97 -9.13 12.85 11.74
CA ALA A 97 -10.04 13.88 11.24
C ALA A 97 -11.52 13.44 11.20
N LEU A 98 -11.81 12.16 11.48
CA LEU A 98 -13.17 11.62 11.55
C LEU A 98 -13.74 11.80 12.95
#